data_AF-A0A9W9RHT7-F1
#
_entry.id   AF-A0A9W9RHT7-F1
#
_cell.length_a   1.000
_cell.length_b   1.000
_cell.length_c   1.000
_cell.angle_alpha   90.00
_cell.angle_beta   90.00
_cell.angle_gamma   90.00
#
_symmetry.space_group_name_H-M   'P 1'
#
loop_
_entity.id
_entity.type
_entity.pdbx_description
1 polymer ?
#
loop_
_entity_poly.entity_id
_entity_poly.type
_entity_poly.pdbx_seq_one_letter_code
_entity_poly.pdbx_strand_id
1 'polypeptide(L)'
;MHFLAVWLTLVSVISSAIALPSLQSRAILAYRSWDLRFLSEAPPTCVPSQSNLNYSIFHRYGASPRTCEALDTASFNSTNLKSISWKSPSAEDQQDICMFSTADCSGGEDAFLGTITSGWDVCYLYNGFLGWSVVEHGDDCY
;
A
#
# COMPACT_ATOMS: atom_id res chain seq x y z
N MET A 1 53.13 -47.71 -46.76
CA MET A 1 51.89 -47.00 -47.17
C MET A 1 51.54 -46.02 -46.06
N HIS A 2 51.61 -44.74 -46.38
CA HIS A 2 51.53 -43.62 -45.43
C HIS A 2 50.10 -43.23 -45.12
N PHE A 3 49.88 -42.90 -43.84
CA PHE A 3 49.02 -41.86 -43.24
C PHE A 3 47.68 -41.50 -43.92
N LEU A 4 46.59 -41.52 -43.15
CA LEU A 4 46.06 -40.30 -42.53
C LEU A 4 44.84 -40.59 -41.64
N ALA A 5 44.97 -40.21 -40.37
CA ALA A 5 43.88 -40.07 -39.43
C ALA A 5 43.15 -38.75 -39.69
N VAL A 6 41.82 -38.74 -39.62
CA VAL A 6 41.05 -37.51 -39.45
C VAL A 6 40.00 -37.75 -38.36
N TRP A 7 40.36 -37.30 -37.17
CA TRP A 7 39.44 -37.07 -36.06
C TRP A 7 38.75 -35.73 -36.29
N LEU A 8 37.42 -35.71 -36.37
CA LEU A 8 36.63 -34.48 -36.32
C LEU A 8 36.11 -34.30 -34.89
N THR A 9 36.80 -33.47 -34.11
CA THR A 9 36.32 -32.96 -32.82
C THR A 9 35.46 -31.73 -33.08
N LEU A 10 34.15 -31.87 -32.88
CA LEU A 10 33.20 -30.76 -32.95
C LEU A 10 33.23 -30.01 -31.60
N VAL A 11 33.92 -28.87 -31.53
CA VAL A 11 33.88 -27.97 -30.37
C VAL A 11 32.63 -27.11 -30.48
N SER A 12 31.59 -27.47 -29.72
CA SER A 12 30.39 -26.64 -29.55
C SER A 12 30.70 -25.53 -28.54
N VAL A 13 30.70 -24.28 -29.02
CA VAL A 13 30.82 -23.09 -28.16
C VAL A 13 29.47 -22.85 -27.50
N ILE A 14 29.36 -23.20 -26.22
CA ILE A 14 28.19 -22.87 -25.40
C ILE A 14 28.19 -21.35 -25.20
N SER A 15 27.37 -20.64 -25.98
CA SER A 15 27.06 -19.24 -25.72
C SER A 15 26.14 -19.15 -24.50
N SER A 16 26.72 -18.90 -23.33
CA SER A 16 25.97 -18.52 -22.14
C SER A 16 25.40 -17.12 -22.35
N ALA A 17 24.16 -17.04 -22.82
CA ALA A 17 23.40 -15.79 -22.81
C ALA A 17 23.17 -15.40 -21.34
N ILE A 18 23.88 -14.38 -20.86
CA ILE A 18 23.57 -13.74 -19.58
C ILE A 18 22.24 -13.00 -19.81
N ALA A 19 21.13 -13.60 -19.37
CA ALA A 19 19.85 -12.94 -19.37
C ALA A 19 19.93 -11.72 -18.45
N LEU A 20 19.96 -10.53 -19.04
CA LEU A 20 19.72 -9.29 -18.31
C LEU A 20 18.33 -9.42 -17.66
N PRO A 21 18.18 -9.13 -16.35
CA PRO A 21 16.87 -9.19 -15.71
C PRO A 21 15.91 -8.29 -16.49
N SER A 22 14.79 -8.87 -16.93
CA SER A 22 13.79 -8.18 -17.74
C SER A 22 13.29 -6.94 -16.99
N LEU A 23 12.84 -5.92 -17.73
CA LEU A 23 12.15 -4.74 -17.18
C LEU A 23 11.05 -5.10 -16.16
N GLN A 24 10.51 -6.31 -16.25
CA GLN A 24 9.55 -6.91 -15.32
C GLN A 24 10.06 -7.01 -13.87
N SER A 25 11.37 -7.21 -13.65
CA SER A 25 11.93 -7.25 -12.29
C SER A 25 11.97 -5.88 -11.61
N ARG A 26 11.99 -4.78 -12.38
CA ARG A 26 11.95 -3.42 -11.83
C ARG A 26 10.53 -2.97 -11.48
N ALA A 27 9.51 -3.51 -12.16
CA ALA A 27 8.10 -3.25 -11.84
C ALA A 27 7.63 -3.94 -10.54
N ILE A 28 8.36 -4.94 -10.04
CA ILE A 28 8.14 -5.56 -8.72
C ILE A 28 8.57 -4.63 -7.57
N LEU A 29 9.50 -3.71 -7.83
CA LEU A 29 10.00 -2.73 -6.85
C LEU A 29 9.34 -1.35 -6.98
N ALA A 30 8.47 -1.15 -7.98
CA ALA A 30 7.63 0.05 -8.03
C ALA A 30 6.71 0.07 -6.81
N TYR A 31 6.50 1.23 -6.21
CA TYR A 31 5.80 1.43 -4.94
C TYR A 31 4.34 0.93 -5.02
N ARG A 32 4.11 -0.35 -4.68
CA ARG A 32 2.78 -0.99 -4.71
C ARG A 32 2.06 -0.99 -3.37
N SER A 33 2.62 -0.32 -2.37
CA SER A 33 2.03 -0.33 -1.04
C SER A 33 1.20 0.91 -0.79
N TRP A 34 0.01 0.73 -0.23
CA TRP A 34 -0.68 1.80 0.46
C TRP A 34 0.02 2.13 1.78
N ASP A 35 -0.15 3.37 2.24
CA ASP A 35 0.38 3.91 3.49
C ASP A 35 -0.74 4.67 4.21
N LEU A 36 -1.04 4.25 5.44
CA LEU A 36 -2.01 4.87 6.33
C LEU A 36 -1.29 5.40 7.56
N ARG A 37 -1.48 6.68 7.85
CA ARG A 37 -0.99 7.30 9.09
C ARG A 37 -2.11 7.95 9.85
N PHE A 38 -2.07 7.76 11.15
CA PHE A 38 -2.87 8.55 12.08
C PHE A 38 -2.00 9.67 12.60
N LEU A 39 -2.57 10.87 12.64
CA LEU A 39 -1.85 12.10 12.92
C LEU A 39 -2.40 12.76 14.20
N SER A 40 -1.48 13.28 15.03
CA SER A 40 -1.80 14.02 16.25
C SER A 40 -2.34 15.42 16.01
N GLU A 41 -2.24 15.90 14.78
CA GLU A 41 -2.63 17.26 14.38
C GLU A 41 -3.68 17.21 13.28
N ALA A 42 -4.46 18.27 13.19
CA ALA A 42 -5.44 18.52 12.13
C ALA A 42 -5.18 19.90 11.53
N PRO A 43 -5.79 20.24 10.38
CA PRO A 43 -5.77 21.61 9.86
C PRO A 43 -6.24 22.60 10.93
N PRO A 44 -5.62 23.80 11.03
CA PRO A 44 -4.62 24.35 10.12
C PRO A 44 -3.16 23.97 10.44
N THR A 45 -2.89 23.30 11.57
CA THR A 45 -1.53 22.91 11.99
C THR A 45 -0.96 21.83 11.08
N CYS A 46 -1.79 20.85 10.71
CA CYS A 46 -1.45 19.86 9.71
C CYS A 46 -1.67 20.48 8.31
N VAL A 47 -0.58 20.61 7.55
CA VAL A 47 -0.61 21.23 6.22
C VAL A 47 -0.46 20.12 5.16
N PRO A 48 -1.44 19.93 4.25
CA PRO A 48 -1.42 18.83 3.27
C PRO A 48 -0.22 18.84 2.31
N SER A 49 0.36 20.02 2.05
CA SER A 49 1.51 20.19 1.16
C SER A 49 2.88 19.96 1.83
N GLN A 50 2.90 19.70 3.13
CA GLN A 50 4.13 19.48 3.89
C GLN A 50 4.22 18.04 4.40
N SER A 51 5.44 17.61 4.75
CA SER A 51 5.62 16.33 5.42
C SER A 51 4.94 16.34 6.79
N ASN A 52 4.13 15.33 7.04
CA ASN A 52 3.34 15.14 8.26
C ASN A 52 3.95 14.07 9.20
N LEU A 53 5.15 13.58 8.90
CA LEU A 53 5.78 12.47 9.64
C LEU A 53 5.98 12.81 11.12
N ASN A 54 6.24 14.08 11.44
CA ASN A 54 6.40 14.56 12.82
C ASN A 54 5.12 14.45 13.65
N TYR A 55 3.96 14.39 13.01
CA TYR A 55 2.65 14.25 13.67
C TYR A 55 2.17 12.79 13.68
N SER A 56 2.89 11.87 13.04
CA SER A 56 2.47 10.48 12.92
C SER A 56 2.53 9.78 14.28
N ILE A 57 1.38 9.35 14.79
CA ILE A 57 1.26 8.59 16.04
C ILE A 57 1.07 7.10 15.81
N PHE A 58 0.60 6.74 14.63
CA PHE A 58 0.48 5.35 14.18
C PHE A 58 0.70 5.30 12.67
N HIS A 59 1.23 4.17 12.21
CA HIS A 59 1.56 3.94 10.80
C HIS A 59 1.32 2.48 10.43
N ARG A 60 0.64 2.28 9.31
CA ARG A 60 0.44 0.99 8.66
C ARG A 60 0.70 1.13 7.17
N TYR A 61 1.14 0.05 6.57
CA TYR A 61 1.31 -0.07 5.14
C TYR A 61 1.06 -1.50 4.71
N GLY A 62 0.71 -1.70 3.44
CA GLY A 62 0.46 -3.02 2.88
C GLY A 62 0.36 -2.97 1.37
N ALA A 63 0.48 -4.11 0.71
CA ALA A 63 0.46 -4.20 -0.76
C ALA A 63 -0.84 -4.82 -1.31
N SER A 64 -1.80 -5.12 -0.44
CA SER A 64 -3.05 -5.81 -0.80
C SER A 64 -4.20 -5.30 0.06
N PRO A 65 -5.45 -5.50 -0.38
CA PRO A 65 -6.63 -5.23 0.41
C PRO A 65 -6.57 -5.84 1.82
N ARG A 66 -7.28 -5.19 2.75
CA ARG A 66 -7.41 -5.56 4.16
C ARG A 66 -8.88 -5.61 4.50
N THR A 67 -9.33 -6.73 5.06
CA THR A 67 -10.74 -6.97 5.35
C THR A 67 -11.31 -6.02 6.40
N CYS A 68 -10.79 -6.05 7.62
CA CYS A 68 -11.16 -5.12 8.67
C CYS A 68 -10.07 -5.12 9.75
N GLU A 69 -9.68 -3.93 10.18
CA GLU A 69 -8.82 -3.72 11.34
C GLU A 69 -9.52 -2.76 12.32
N ALA A 70 -9.62 -3.17 13.57
CA ALA A 70 -10.00 -2.29 14.66
C ALA A 70 -8.91 -1.23 14.91
N LEU A 71 -9.30 -0.06 15.42
CA LEU A 71 -8.33 0.89 15.95
C LEU A 71 -7.53 0.26 17.09
N ASP A 72 -6.21 0.18 16.88
CA ASP A 72 -5.26 -0.31 17.88
C ASP A 72 -4.97 0.74 18.95
N THR A 73 -5.98 1.02 19.78
CA THR A 73 -5.89 1.98 20.89
C THR A 73 -4.91 1.56 21.99
N ALA A 74 -4.37 0.34 21.94
CA ALA A 74 -3.27 -0.09 22.80
C ALA A 74 -1.92 0.47 22.30
N SER A 75 -1.76 0.63 20.98
CA SER A 75 -0.54 1.17 20.36
C SER A 75 -0.48 2.70 20.35
N PHE A 76 -1.61 3.40 20.42
CA PHE A 76 -1.65 4.86 20.47
C PHE A 76 -2.86 5.38 21.26
N ASN A 77 -2.73 6.58 21.84
CA ASN A 77 -3.85 7.24 22.50
C ASN A 77 -4.85 7.77 21.46
N SER A 78 -6.06 7.18 21.42
CA SER A 78 -7.11 7.55 20.47
C SER A 78 -7.57 9.00 20.60
N THR A 79 -7.46 9.62 21.78
CA THR A 79 -7.81 11.05 21.94
C THR A 79 -6.84 11.98 21.22
N ASN A 80 -5.66 11.49 20.87
CA ASN A 80 -4.69 12.25 20.07
C ASN A 80 -4.95 12.10 18.58
N LEU A 81 -5.76 11.15 18.11
CA LEU A 81 -6.07 11.03 16.69
C LEU A 81 -6.96 12.18 16.22
N LYS A 82 -6.40 13.08 15.42
CA LYS A 82 -7.12 14.26 14.91
C LYS A 82 -7.32 14.25 13.40
N SER A 83 -6.39 13.68 12.65
CA SER A 83 -6.52 13.51 11.21
C SER A 83 -5.76 12.29 10.71
N ILE A 84 -5.97 11.93 9.45
CA ILE A 84 -5.31 10.80 8.80
C ILE A 84 -4.58 11.26 7.54
N SER A 85 -3.55 10.48 7.20
CA SER A 85 -2.88 10.51 5.90
C SER A 85 -3.13 9.18 5.22
N TRP A 86 -3.64 9.23 4.01
CA TRP A 86 -3.81 8.10 3.13
C TRP A 86 -2.93 8.29 1.90
N LYS A 87 -2.22 7.24 1.52
CA LYS A 87 -1.55 7.15 0.24
C LYS A 87 -1.89 5.80 -0.35
N SER A 88 -2.58 5.83 -1.46
CA SER A 88 -2.85 4.66 -2.27
C SER A 88 -1.61 4.28 -3.09
N PRO A 89 -1.53 3.05 -3.64
CA PRO A 89 -0.53 2.68 -4.64
C PRO A 89 -0.66 3.51 -5.92
N SER A 90 0.02 3.08 -6.99
CA SER A 90 -0.14 3.70 -8.31
C SER A 90 -1.58 3.58 -8.83
N ALA A 91 -1.94 4.41 -9.81
CA ALA A 91 -3.30 4.49 -10.35
C ALA A 91 -3.80 3.14 -10.91
N GLU A 92 -2.90 2.30 -11.43
CA GLU A 92 -3.24 0.96 -11.91
C GLU A 92 -3.54 -0.07 -10.80
N ASP A 93 -3.06 0.16 -9.58
CA ASP A 93 -3.23 -0.70 -8.41
C ASP A 93 -3.91 0.09 -7.25
N GLN A 94 -4.73 1.08 -7.61
CA GLN A 94 -5.33 2.01 -6.64
C GLN A 94 -6.23 1.25 -5.66
N GLN A 95 -6.17 1.68 -4.41
CA GLN A 95 -6.96 1.17 -3.29
C GLN A 95 -7.64 2.33 -2.56
N ASP A 96 -8.76 2.02 -1.95
CA ASP A 96 -9.56 2.95 -1.16
C ASP A 96 -9.57 2.50 0.30
N ILE A 97 -9.74 3.44 1.23
CA ILE A 97 -9.89 3.15 2.65
C ILE A 97 -11.32 3.43 3.11
N CYS A 98 -11.99 2.38 3.59
CA CYS A 98 -13.32 2.46 4.16
C CYS A 98 -13.23 2.62 5.68
N MET A 99 -14.13 3.41 6.25
CA MET A 99 -14.15 3.75 7.68
C MET A 99 -15.50 3.41 8.29
N PHE A 100 -15.51 2.75 9.44
CA PHE A 100 -16.71 2.24 10.10
C PHE A 100 -16.79 2.70 11.55
N SER A 101 -18.01 2.93 12.04
CA SER A 101 -18.29 3.29 13.43
C SER A 101 -18.15 2.12 14.41
N THR A 102 -18.04 0.90 13.88
CA THR A 102 -17.84 -0.35 14.64
C THR A 102 -16.41 -0.85 14.47
N ALA A 103 -15.84 -1.45 15.52
CA ALA A 103 -14.47 -1.94 15.51
C ALA A 103 -14.27 -3.19 14.64
N ASP A 104 -15.34 -3.93 14.37
CA ASP A 104 -15.36 -5.14 13.54
C ASP A 104 -15.89 -4.89 12.12
N CYS A 105 -16.08 -3.62 11.74
CA CYS A 105 -16.62 -3.18 10.45
C CYS A 105 -18.02 -3.75 10.13
N SER A 106 -18.75 -4.23 11.13
CA SER A 106 -20.11 -4.74 10.99
C SER A 106 -21.14 -3.61 11.03
N GLY A 107 -22.36 -3.90 10.56
CA GLY A 107 -23.51 -2.97 10.63
C GLY A 107 -23.92 -2.35 9.30
N GLY A 108 -23.24 -2.68 8.19
CA GLY A 108 -23.63 -2.25 6.85
C GLY A 108 -23.58 -0.74 6.66
N GLU A 109 -24.51 -0.20 5.88
CA GLU A 109 -24.63 1.24 5.59
C GLU A 109 -24.76 2.08 6.87
N ASP A 110 -25.47 1.59 7.89
CA ASP A 110 -25.68 2.32 9.15
C ASP A 110 -24.37 2.53 9.94
N ALA A 111 -23.38 1.64 9.74
CA ALA A 111 -22.08 1.74 10.38
C ALA A 111 -21.03 2.42 9.51
N PHE A 112 -21.29 2.64 8.23
CA PHE A 112 -20.34 3.23 7.29
C PHE A 112 -20.20 4.74 7.49
N LEU A 113 -18.98 5.20 7.73
CA LEU A 113 -18.67 6.62 7.98
C LEU A 113 -18.07 7.33 6.77
N GLY A 114 -17.80 6.59 5.70
CA GLY A 114 -17.26 7.12 4.44
C GLY A 114 -16.01 6.39 3.97
N THR A 115 -15.55 6.81 2.79
CA THR A 115 -14.36 6.27 2.16
C THR A 115 -13.44 7.41 1.71
N ILE A 116 -12.14 7.15 1.66
CA ILE A 116 -11.20 7.99 0.91
C ILE A 116 -10.83 7.25 -0.35
N THR A 117 -11.32 7.75 -1.48
CA THR A 117 -11.03 7.19 -2.82
C THR A 117 -9.87 7.86 -3.53
N SER A 118 -9.27 8.90 -2.94
CA SER A 118 -8.16 9.57 -3.60
C SER A 118 -6.90 8.71 -3.54
N GLY A 119 -6.04 8.84 -4.55
CA GLY A 119 -4.72 8.20 -4.53
C GLY A 119 -3.81 8.75 -3.42
N TRP A 120 -4.11 9.93 -2.89
CA TRP A 120 -3.32 10.60 -1.87
C TRP A 120 -4.18 11.67 -1.17
N ASP A 121 -4.34 11.53 0.15
CA ASP A 121 -4.97 12.52 1.01
C ASP A 121 -4.16 12.70 2.29
N VAL A 122 -4.00 13.95 2.72
CA VAL A 122 -3.20 14.30 3.90
C VAL A 122 -4.00 15.25 4.77
N CYS A 123 -3.92 15.05 6.08
CA CYS A 123 -4.66 15.84 7.06
C CYS A 123 -6.18 15.73 6.91
N TYR A 124 -6.67 14.59 6.39
CA TYR A 124 -8.10 14.30 6.30
C TYR A 124 -8.67 14.18 7.72
N LEU A 125 -9.70 14.96 8.05
CA LEU A 125 -10.21 15.03 9.42
C LEU A 125 -10.69 13.67 9.90
N TYR A 126 -10.28 13.29 11.11
CA TYR A 126 -10.77 12.07 11.72
C TYR A 126 -12.27 12.18 11.99
N ASN A 127 -13.05 11.25 11.45
CA ASN A 127 -14.51 11.25 11.52
C ASN A 127 -15.06 10.35 12.66
N GLY A 128 -14.20 9.81 13.52
CA GLY A 128 -14.63 8.97 14.65
C GLY A 128 -14.71 7.47 14.37
N PHE A 129 -14.17 6.98 13.26
CA PHE A 129 -14.19 5.54 12.95
C PHE A 129 -13.48 4.70 14.03
N LEU A 130 -14.01 3.51 14.30
CA LEU A 130 -13.45 2.52 15.22
C LEU A 130 -12.85 1.32 14.49
N GLY A 131 -13.27 1.08 13.25
CA GLY A 131 -12.75 0.07 12.35
C GLY A 131 -12.50 0.65 10.97
N TRP A 132 -11.56 0.06 10.24
CA TRP A 132 -11.23 0.45 8.88
C TRP A 132 -10.84 -0.75 8.03
N SER A 133 -11.03 -0.64 6.73
CA SER A 133 -10.63 -1.64 5.75
C SER A 133 -9.95 -0.98 4.55
N VAL A 134 -9.24 -1.77 3.76
CA VAL A 134 -8.65 -1.33 2.51
C VAL A 134 -9.20 -2.22 1.41
N VAL A 135 -9.79 -1.63 0.39
CA VAL A 135 -10.42 -2.34 -0.73
C VAL A 135 -9.78 -1.92 -2.05
N GLU A 136 -9.97 -2.71 -3.11
CA GLU A 136 -9.60 -2.26 -4.46
C GLU A 136 -10.44 -1.03 -4.82
N HIS A 137 -9.87 -0.12 -5.61
CA HIS A 137 -10.57 1.12 -5.95
C HIS A 137 -11.90 0.85 -6.64
N GLY A 138 -12.98 1.43 -6.10
CA GLY A 138 -14.34 1.27 -6.61
C GLY A 138 -15.08 0.01 -6.16
N ASP A 139 -14.43 -0.89 -5.40
CA ASP A 139 -15.12 -1.98 -4.72
C ASP A 139 -16.01 -1.46 -3.58
N ASP A 140 -17.00 -2.27 -3.22
CA ASP A 140 -17.93 -1.94 -2.14
C ASP A 140 -17.25 -2.03 -0.76
N CYS A 141 -17.67 -1.15 0.14
CA CYS A 141 -17.17 -1.11 1.51
C CYS A 141 -17.99 -2.01 2.46
N TYR A 142 -19.25 -2.36 2.15
CA TYR A 142 -20.15 -3.03 3.09
C TYR A 142 -21.21 -3.92 2.46
#